data_AF-A0A1G1HHG0-F1
#
_entry.id   AF-A0A1G1HHG0-F1
#
_cell.length_a   1.000
_cell.length_b   1.000
_cell.length_c   1.000
_cell.angle_alpha   90.00
_cell.angle_beta   90.00
_cell.angle_gamma   90.00
#
_symmetry.space_group_name_H-M   'P 1'
#
loop_
_entity.id
_entity.type
_entity.pdbx_description
1 polymer ?
#
loop_
_entity_poly.entity_id
_entity_poly.type
_entity_poly.pdbx_seq_one_letter_code
_entity_poly.pdbx_strand_id
1 'polypeptide(L)'
;MNNKNEKPKHPLIPPYGGYRKLKSYQSAEIVYDATVVFCDRFIDKKSRTHDQMVQAARSGKQNIAEGSMASGTSKKTELKLIGVARASLEELLLDCQDFLRQLGLSLWEKDHPKSQEIRKLAWEKNR
;
A
#
# COMPACT_ATOMS: atom_id res chain seq x y z
N MET A 1 -25.80 -36.71 -27.00
CA MET A 1 -26.67 -35.76 -26.28
C MET A 1 -25.78 -34.80 -25.49
N ASN A 2 -25.65 -33.55 -25.94
CA ASN A 2 -24.85 -32.53 -25.28
C ASN A 2 -25.60 -32.01 -24.05
N ASN A 3 -25.10 -32.29 -22.86
CA ASN A 3 -25.65 -31.76 -21.61
C ASN A 3 -25.20 -30.31 -21.41
N LYS A 4 -25.81 -29.38 -22.18
CA LYS A 4 -25.63 -27.93 -22.02
C LYS A 4 -26.56 -27.44 -20.91
N ASN A 5 -26.22 -27.66 -19.63
CA ASN A 5 -26.90 -26.96 -18.51
C ASN A 5 -26.21 -27.07 -17.14
N GLU A 6 -24.89 -27.17 -17.07
CA GLU A 6 -24.20 -26.94 -15.79
C GLU A 6 -23.90 -25.45 -15.63
N LYS A 7 -24.72 -24.74 -14.84
CA LYS A 7 -24.37 -23.41 -14.33
C LYS A 7 -23.08 -23.56 -13.50
N PRO A 8 -22.07 -22.69 -13.67
CA PRO A 8 -20.85 -22.79 -12.88
C PRO A 8 -21.21 -22.72 -11.40
N LYS A 9 -20.85 -23.76 -10.63
CA LYS A 9 -20.98 -23.78 -9.17
C LYS A 9 -20.06 -22.69 -8.63
N HIS A 10 -20.62 -21.51 -8.35
CA HIS A 10 -19.87 -20.48 -7.65
C HIS A 10 -19.59 -20.99 -6.23
N PRO A 11 -18.32 -21.02 -5.79
CA PRO A 11 -18.00 -21.39 -4.42
C PRO A 11 -18.68 -20.41 -3.47
N LEU A 12 -19.21 -20.92 -2.35
CA LEU A 12 -19.90 -20.12 -1.32
C LEU A 12 -19.02 -18.97 -0.81
N ILE A 13 -17.70 -19.18 -0.81
CA ILE A 13 -16.71 -18.17 -0.49
C ILE A 13 -15.88 -17.90 -1.77
N PRO A 14 -15.84 -16.65 -2.27
CA PRO A 14 -14.99 -16.30 -3.41
C PRO A 14 -13.50 -16.36 -3.02
N PRO A 15 -12.55 -16.48 -3.96
CA PRO A 15 -11.12 -16.45 -3.64
C PRO A 15 -10.72 -15.20 -2.82
N TYR A 16 -9.94 -15.38 -1.75
CA TYR A 16 -9.48 -14.34 -0.84
C TYR A 16 -8.02 -14.56 -0.42
N GLY A 17 -7.41 -13.58 0.26
CA GLY A 17 -6.07 -13.71 0.82
C GLY A 17 -4.90 -13.68 -0.17
N GLY A 18 -5.17 -13.48 -1.46
CA GLY A 18 -4.17 -13.36 -2.53
C GLY A 18 -3.39 -12.03 -2.53
N TYR A 19 -3.27 -11.34 -1.39
CA TYR A 19 -2.76 -9.96 -1.31
C TYR A 19 -1.37 -9.77 -1.90
N ARG A 20 -0.50 -10.78 -1.84
CA ARG A 20 0.86 -10.73 -2.41
C ARG A 20 0.86 -10.47 -3.92
N LYS A 21 -0.24 -10.78 -4.62
CA LYS A 21 -0.42 -10.52 -6.05
C LYS A 21 -1.03 -9.14 -6.34
N LEU A 22 -1.52 -8.43 -5.32
CA LEU A 22 -2.12 -7.10 -5.49
C LEU A 22 -1.03 -6.07 -5.72
N LYS A 23 -1.20 -5.27 -6.78
CA LYS A 23 -0.29 -4.13 -7.05
C LYS A 23 -0.32 -3.09 -5.95
N SER A 24 -1.47 -2.90 -5.28
CA SER A 24 -1.56 -2.03 -4.11
C SER A 24 -0.67 -2.51 -2.96
N TYR A 25 -0.63 -3.83 -2.69
CA TYR A 25 0.23 -4.40 -1.65
C TYR A 25 1.70 -4.30 -2.02
N GLN A 26 2.07 -4.70 -3.24
CA GLN A 26 3.46 -4.61 -3.73
C GLN A 26 3.97 -3.17 -3.71
N SER A 27 3.14 -2.19 -4.10
CA SER A 27 3.45 -0.77 -3.99
C SER A 27 3.62 -0.33 -2.53
N ALA A 28 2.71 -0.71 -1.63
CA ALA A 28 2.80 -0.36 -0.22
C ALA A 28 4.02 -0.98 0.47
N GLU A 29 4.48 -2.15 0.00
CA GLU A 29 5.73 -2.76 0.45
C GLU A 29 6.95 -1.96 0.04
N ILE A 30 7.02 -1.52 -1.22
CA ILE A 30 8.09 -0.61 -1.68
C ILE A 30 8.10 0.67 -0.84
N VAL A 31 6.92 1.25 -0.63
CA VAL A 31 6.78 2.48 0.16
C VAL A 31 7.29 2.25 1.57
N TYR A 32 6.92 1.15 2.22
CA TYR A 32 7.41 0.82 3.55
C TYR A 32 8.94 0.71 3.62
N ASP A 33 9.54 -0.08 2.73
CA ASP A 33 10.99 -0.29 2.73
C ASP A 33 11.74 1.02 2.44
N ALA A 34 11.24 1.81 1.49
CA ALA A 34 11.78 3.12 1.17
C ALA A 34 11.63 4.12 2.33
N THR A 35 10.50 4.12 3.04
CA THR A 35 10.28 4.97 4.21
C THR A 35 11.25 4.64 5.33
N VAL A 36 11.51 3.36 5.61
CA VAL A 36 12.51 2.97 6.63
C VAL A 36 13.88 3.54 6.29
N VAL A 37 14.34 3.33 5.05
CA VAL A 37 15.64 3.86 4.59
C VAL A 37 15.68 5.38 4.59
N PHE A 38 14.59 6.04 4.18
CA PHE A 38 14.46 7.50 4.20
C PHE A 38 14.55 8.06 5.62
N CYS A 39 13.73 7.54 6.53
CA CYS A 39 13.69 7.99 7.91
C CYS A 39 15.04 7.77 8.61
N ASP A 40 15.67 6.60 8.43
CA ASP A 40 16.99 6.32 9.02
C ASP A 40 18.11 7.23 8.52
N ARG A 41 17.95 7.83 7.33
CA ARG A 41 18.94 8.69 6.70
C ARG A 41 18.70 10.17 6.95
N PHE A 42 17.45 10.60 6.95
CA PHE A 42 17.09 12.03 6.87
C PHE A 42 16.29 12.55 8.06
N ILE A 43 15.81 11.67 8.94
CA ILE A 43 15.05 12.03 10.13
C ILE A 43 15.83 11.56 11.36
N ASP A 44 15.87 12.37 12.42
CA ASP A 44 16.47 11.94 13.68
C ASP A 44 15.75 10.67 14.18
N LYS A 45 16.51 9.59 14.38
CA LYS A 45 16.04 8.29 14.84
C LYS A 45 15.34 8.32 16.20
N LYS A 46 15.57 9.34 17.01
CA LYS A 46 14.90 9.53 18.30
C LYS A 46 13.67 10.44 18.22
N SER A 47 13.41 11.02 17.04
CA SER A 47 12.28 11.92 16.87
C SER A 47 10.98 11.15 16.76
N ARG A 48 9.90 11.79 17.23
CA ARG A 48 8.55 11.27 17.08
C ARG A 48 8.13 11.14 15.61
N THR A 49 8.61 12.03 14.75
CA THR A 49 8.36 12.01 13.31
C THR A 49 8.90 10.74 12.64
N HIS A 50 10.10 10.28 13.02
CA HIS A 50 10.66 9.01 12.51
C HIS A 50 9.70 7.85 12.78
N ASP A 51 9.32 7.68 14.05
CA ASP A 51 8.41 6.62 14.47
C ASP A 51 7.06 6.70 13.74
N GLN A 52 6.49 7.91 13.62
CA GLN A 52 5.19 8.12 12.99
C GLN A 52 5.20 7.75 11.51
N MET A 53 6.18 8.22 10.75
CA MET A 53 6.30 7.91 9.32
C MET A 53 6.48 6.41 9.09
N VAL A 54 7.37 5.76 9.84
CA VAL A 54 7.60 4.31 9.73
C VAL A 54 6.35 3.51 10.10
N GLN A 55 5.63 3.92 11.14
CA GLN A 55 4.38 3.26 11.55
C GLN A 55 3.25 3.47 10.55
N ALA A 56 3.09 4.67 9.99
CA ALA A 56 2.10 4.97 8.97
C ALA A 56 2.31 4.08 7.73
N ALA A 57 3.56 3.97 7.27
CA ALA A 57 3.93 3.10 6.16
C ALA A 57 3.65 1.61 6.46
N ARG A 58 4.05 1.14 7.66
CA ARG A 58 3.80 -0.23 8.12
C ARG A 58 2.31 -0.55 8.18
N SER A 59 1.53 0.34 8.81
CA SER A 59 0.08 0.23 8.96
C SER A 59 -0.61 0.15 7.60
N GLY A 60 -0.23 1.01 6.65
CA GLY A 60 -0.74 1.00 5.29
C GLY A 60 -0.61 -0.38 4.62
N LYS A 61 0.59 -0.95 4.63
CA LYS A 61 0.86 -2.29 4.07
C LYS A 61 0.09 -3.40 4.80
N GLN A 62 0.08 -3.41 6.12
CA GLN A 62 -0.54 -4.46 6.92
C GLN A 62 -2.06 -4.50 6.73
N ASN A 63 -2.72 -3.34 6.76
CA ASN A 63 -4.16 -3.26 6.58
C ASN A 63 -4.62 -3.73 5.19
N ILE A 64 -3.78 -3.60 4.14
CA ILE A 64 -4.07 -4.19 2.82
C ILE A 64 -4.05 -5.72 2.90
N ALA A 65 -3.05 -6.31 3.55
CA ALA A 65 -2.96 -7.76 3.72
C ALA A 65 -4.12 -8.30 4.56
N GLU A 66 -4.38 -7.69 5.72
CA GLU A 66 -5.47 -8.08 6.62
C GLU A 66 -6.84 -7.91 5.96
N GLY A 67 -7.07 -6.80 5.27
CA GLY A 67 -8.31 -6.56 4.51
C GLY A 67 -8.55 -7.62 3.46
N SER A 68 -7.51 -8.00 2.71
CA SER A 68 -7.59 -9.08 1.71
C SER A 68 -7.87 -10.44 2.34
N MET A 69 -7.31 -10.74 3.52
CA MET A 69 -7.60 -11.98 4.24
C MET A 69 -9.05 -11.99 4.77
N ALA A 70 -9.53 -10.86 5.30
CA ALA A 70 -10.89 -10.73 5.81
C ALA A 70 -11.97 -10.76 4.71
N SER A 71 -11.62 -10.49 3.45
CA SER A 71 -12.56 -10.44 2.32
C SER A 71 -13.34 -11.74 2.07
N GLY A 72 -12.83 -12.88 2.56
CA GLY A 72 -13.49 -14.18 2.49
C GLY A 72 -14.54 -14.41 3.58
N THR A 73 -14.52 -13.63 4.66
CA THR A 73 -15.42 -13.82 5.82
C THR A 73 -16.30 -12.59 6.09
N SER A 74 -15.83 -11.38 5.82
CA SER A 74 -16.54 -10.14 6.12
C SER A 74 -16.16 -8.99 5.18
N LYS A 75 -17.10 -8.62 4.30
CA LYS A 75 -16.98 -7.42 3.45
C LYS A 75 -16.90 -6.12 4.24
N LYS A 76 -17.60 -6.05 5.38
CA LYS A 76 -17.55 -4.89 6.28
C LYS A 76 -16.13 -4.69 6.83
N THR A 77 -15.47 -5.78 7.23
CA THR A 77 -14.10 -5.74 7.76
C THR A 77 -13.08 -5.42 6.67
N GLU A 78 -13.22 -6.04 5.48
CA GLU A 78 -12.41 -5.71 4.31
C GLU A 78 -12.45 -4.20 4.01
N LEU A 79 -13.64 -3.62 3.84
CA LEU A 79 -13.79 -2.20 3.54
C LEU A 79 -13.22 -1.30 4.63
N LYS A 80 -13.41 -1.65 5.90
CA LYS A 80 -12.84 -0.91 7.03
C LYS A 80 -11.31 -0.89 6.96
N LEU A 81 -10.67 -2.05 6.78
CA LEU A 81 -9.21 -2.15 6.76
C LEU A 81 -8.62 -1.47 5.53
N ILE A 82 -9.26 -1.57 4.35
CA ILE A 82 -8.82 -0.80 3.17
C ILE A 82 -8.94 0.72 3.41
N GLY A 83 -9.98 1.16 4.13
CA GLY A 83 -10.11 2.55 4.56
C GLY A 83 -8.97 3.01 5.47
N VAL A 84 -8.61 2.19 6.47
CA VAL A 84 -7.47 2.46 7.36
C VAL A 84 -6.15 2.48 6.58
N ALA A 85 -5.94 1.52 5.67
CA ALA A 85 -4.75 1.50 4.82
C ALA A 85 -4.58 2.79 4.01
N ARG A 86 -5.68 3.28 3.41
CA ARG A 86 -5.68 4.54 2.66
C ARG A 86 -5.34 5.72 3.57
N ALA A 87 -5.95 5.81 4.75
CA ALA A 87 -5.69 6.90 5.69
C ALA A 87 -4.22 6.91 6.16
N SER A 88 -3.64 5.75 6.49
CA SER A 88 -2.22 5.67 6.89
C SER A 88 -1.25 6.05 5.78
N LEU A 89 -1.54 5.69 4.52
CA LEU A 89 -0.70 6.08 3.38
C LEU A 89 -0.86 7.57 3.02
N GLU A 90 -2.02 8.17 3.28
CA GLU A 90 -2.24 9.61 3.12
C GLU A 90 -1.47 10.40 4.19
N GLU A 91 -1.49 9.94 5.45
CA GLU A 91 -0.70 10.53 6.55
C GLU A 91 0.79 10.53 6.20
N LEU A 92 1.32 9.40 5.74
CA LEU A 92 2.72 9.30 5.29
C LEU A 92 3.02 10.25 4.12
N LEU A 93 2.10 10.41 3.17
CA LEU A 93 2.28 11.32 2.04
C LEU A 93 2.39 12.77 2.52
N LEU A 94 1.53 13.19 3.46
CA LEU A 94 1.57 14.51 4.06
C LEU A 94 2.88 14.75 4.81
N ASP A 95 3.36 13.78 5.59
CA ASP A 95 4.65 13.87 6.28
C ASP A 95 5.82 14.07 5.30
N CYS A 96 5.82 13.32 4.19
CA CYS A 96 6.82 13.50 3.12
C CYS A 96 6.73 14.89 2.47
N GLN A 97 5.52 15.38 2.20
CA GLN A 97 5.31 16.71 1.63
C GLN A 97 5.75 17.82 2.59
N ASP A 98 5.48 17.67 3.88
CA ASP A 98 5.91 18.60 4.91
C ASP A 98 7.44 18.61 5.04
N PHE A 99 8.09 17.45 5.00
CA PHE A 99 9.55 17.38 4.96
C PHE A 99 10.14 18.17 3.79
N LEU A 100 9.61 17.98 2.58
CA LEU A 100 10.07 18.71 1.40
C LEU A 100 9.84 20.22 1.54
N ARG A 101 8.63 20.61 1.96
CA ARG A 101 8.24 22.02 2.12
C ARG A 101 9.09 22.74 3.16
N GLN A 102 9.34 22.13 4.33
CA GLN A 102 10.13 22.72 5.40
C GLN A 102 11.60 22.92 5.01
N LEU A 103 12.12 22.08 4.11
CA LEU A 103 13.50 22.18 3.59
C LEU A 103 13.61 22.94 2.27
N GLY A 104 12.51 23.48 1.73
CA GLY A 104 12.50 24.19 0.45
C GLY A 104 12.84 23.30 -0.76
N LEU A 105 12.60 21.99 -0.65
CA LEU A 105 12.85 21.02 -1.72
C LEU A 105 11.66 20.94 -2.68
N SER A 106 11.94 20.69 -3.96
CA SER A 106 10.89 20.59 -4.97
C SER A 106 10.07 19.31 -4.82
N LEU A 107 8.75 19.46 -4.81
CA LEU A 107 7.83 18.34 -4.96
C LEU A 107 7.74 17.93 -6.43
N TRP A 108 7.86 16.63 -6.71
CA TRP A 108 7.62 16.10 -8.04
C TRP A 108 6.13 15.80 -8.22
N GLU A 109 5.54 16.43 -9.23
CA GLU A 109 4.19 16.12 -9.67
C GLU A 109 4.09 14.69 -10.21
N LYS A 110 2.85 14.21 -10.37
CA LYS A 110 2.59 12.81 -10.75
C LYS A 110 3.18 12.45 -12.11
N ASP A 111 3.23 13.39 -13.03
CA ASP A 111 3.73 13.27 -14.40
C ASP A 111 5.25 13.47 -14.53
N HIS A 112 5.92 13.95 -13.48
CA HIS A 112 7.37 14.14 -13.49
C HIS A 112 8.09 12.81 -13.84
N PRO A 113 9.13 12.83 -14.71
CA PRO A 113 9.80 11.59 -15.16
C PRO A 113 10.29 10.69 -14.02
N LYS A 114 10.79 11.29 -12.93
CA LYS A 114 11.22 10.54 -11.74
C LYS A 114 10.05 9.93 -10.97
N SER A 115 8.93 10.63 -10.85
CA SER A 115 7.70 10.06 -10.26
C SER A 115 7.22 8.85 -11.05
N GLN A 116 7.29 8.92 -12.38
CA GLN A 116 6.90 7.82 -13.27
C GLN A 116 7.85 6.62 -13.16
N GLU A 117 9.16 6.86 -13.05
CA GLU A 117 10.17 5.81 -12.81
C GLU A 117 9.84 5.00 -11.56
N ILE A 118 9.61 5.67 -10.42
CA ILE A 118 9.29 5.01 -9.15
C ILE A 118 7.96 4.24 -9.21
N ARG A 119 6.93 4.82 -9.84
CA ARG A 119 5.60 4.15 -9.97
C ARG A 119 5.67 2.85 -10.78
N LYS A 120 6.61 2.73 -11.71
CA LYS A 120 6.79 1.53 -12.54
C LYS A 120 7.40 0.36 -11.76
N LEU A 121 8.12 0.63 -10.67
CA LEU A 121 8.78 -0.41 -9.86
C LEU A 121 7.83 -1.51 -9.37
N ALA A 122 6.58 -1.16 -9.06
CA ALA A 122 5.56 -2.14 -8.65
C ALA A 122 5.09 -3.06 -9.80
N TRP A 123 5.42 -2.75 -11.05
CA TRP A 123 4.99 -3.46 -12.26
C TRP A 123 6.11 -4.28 -12.91
N GLU A 124 7.33 -4.18 -12.40
CA GLU A 124 8.46 -4.97 -12.86
C GLU A 124 8.25 -6.46 -12.52
N LYS A 125 8.50 -7.34 -13.50
CA LYS A 125 8.11 -8.76 -13.42
C LYS A 125 9.12 -9.66 -12.71
N ASN A 126 10.30 -9.15 -12.37
CA ASN A 126 11.39 -9.93 -11.75
C ASN A 126 11.98 -9.17 -10.56
N ARG A 127 11.40 -9.38 -9.38
CA ARG A 127 11.90 -8.89 -8.11
C ARG A 127 12.31 -10.06 -7.22
#